data_AF-A0A3S4RJN8-F1
#
_entry.id   AF-A0A3S4RJN8-F1
#
_cell.length_a   1.000
_cell.length_b   1.000
_cell.length_c   1.000
_cell.angle_alpha   90.00
_cell.angle_beta   90.00
_cell.angle_gamma   90.00
#
_symmetry.space_group_name_H-M   'P 1'
#
loop_
_entity.id
_entity.type
_entity.pdbx_description
1 polymer ?
#
loop_
_entity_poly.entity_id
_entity_poly.type
_entity_poly.pdbx_seq_one_letter_code
_entity_poly.pdbx_strand_id
1 'polypeptide(L)'
;MVYVVRKRCLFRAGERLFGLRGLTGLNRPQFSEVVGMDPKRLENIESGRQRMHDEDFEKVCGTFPEFSDWIAYEGSIEPQSIAWKIAEAAQEAAVYLVERNPELLELHGLDVPAWREKHREILKKVRKRELSPPPEKPPKPRRKRKPRSNLPTPTDGT
;
A
#
# COMPACT_ATOMS: atom_id res chain seq x y z
N MET A 1 29.08 -11.16 -0.95
CA MET A 1 27.74 -11.13 -0.34
C MET A 1 27.42 -9.67 -0.04
N VAL A 2 26.70 -8.98 -0.92
CA VAL A 2 26.35 -7.57 -0.71
C VAL A 2 25.24 -7.56 0.34
N TYR A 3 25.52 -7.08 1.54
CA TYR A 3 24.48 -6.83 2.52
C TYR A 3 23.57 -5.76 1.93
N VAL A 4 22.38 -6.16 1.46
CA VAL A 4 21.33 -5.21 1.12
C VAL A 4 20.94 -4.56 2.45
N VAL A 5 21.51 -3.39 2.71
CA VAL A 5 21.06 -2.51 3.79
C VAL A 5 19.57 -2.32 3.54
N ARG A 6 18.72 -2.93 4.38
CA ARG A 6 17.27 -2.84 4.23
C ARG A 6 16.91 -1.36 4.30
N LYS A 7 16.69 -0.74 3.14
CA LYS A 7 16.19 0.62 3.04
C LYS A 7 14.92 0.68 3.87
N ARG A 8 14.85 1.65 4.78
CA ARG A 8 13.65 1.86 5.57
C ARG A 8 12.53 2.26 4.61
N CYS A 9 11.51 1.40 4.48
CA CYS A 9 10.27 1.78 3.81
C CYS A 9 9.54 2.82 4.66
N LEU A 10 9.14 3.93 4.04
CA LEU A 10 8.39 5.02 4.65
C LEU A 10 6.95 4.59 5.00
N PHE A 11 6.38 3.75 4.15
CA PHE A 11 5.06 3.16 4.16
C PHE A 11 5.12 1.65 4.36
N ARG A 12 4.06 1.11 4.96
CA ARG A 12 3.86 -0.34 5.07
C ARG A 12 3.35 -0.90 3.76
N ALA A 13 3.54 -2.20 3.55
CA ALA A 13 3.01 -2.92 2.39
C ALA A 13 1.53 -2.58 2.08
N GLY A 14 0.65 -2.58 3.08
CA GLY A 14 -0.75 -2.21 2.89
C GLY A 14 -1.00 -0.74 2.52
N GLU A 15 -0.17 0.20 3.00
CA GLU A 15 -0.23 1.61 2.58
C GLU A 15 0.23 1.77 1.12
N ARG A 16 1.26 1.02 0.70
CA ARG A 16 1.75 0.98 -0.68
C ARG A 16 0.73 0.39 -1.63
N LEU A 17 0.04 -0.68 -1.22
CA LEU A 17 -1.07 -1.29 -1.95
C LEU A 17 -2.24 -0.31 -2.11
N PHE A 18 -2.60 0.42 -1.05
CA PHE A 18 -3.64 1.45 -1.15
C PHE A 18 -3.23 2.59 -2.08
N GLY A 19 -1.95 2.99 -2.05
CA GLY A 19 -1.38 3.94 -3.00
C GLY A 19 -1.52 3.47 -4.45
N LEU A 20 -1.12 2.22 -4.73
CA LEU A 20 -1.26 1.60 -6.06
C LEU A 20 -2.73 1.62 -6.51
N ARG A 21 -3.67 1.17 -5.68
CA ARG A 21 -5.10 1.22 -6.04
C ARG A 21 -5.56 2.65 -6.32
N GLY A 22 -5.12 3.63 -5.54
CA GLY A 22 -5.40 5.04 -5.79
C GLY A 22 -4.96 5.49 -7.19
N LEU A 23 -3.75 5.09 -7.61
CA LEU A 23 -3.19 5.41 -8.92
C LEU A 23 -3.89 4.68 -10.07
N THR A 24 -4.47 3.51 -9.82
CA THR A 24 -5.30 2.80 -10.82
C THR A 24 -6.66 3.47 -11.04
N GLY A 25 -7.12 4.31 -10.10
CA GLY A 25 -8.47 4.87 -10.09
C GLY A 25 -9.59 3.86 -9.81
N LEU A 26 -9.24 2.60 -9.53
CA LEU A 26 -10.21 1.55 -9.24
C LEU A 26 -10.76 1.69 -7.81
N ASN A 27 -12.08 1.46 -7.68
CA ASN A 27 -12.65 1.28 -6.36
C ASN A 27 -12.23 -0.08 -5.77
N ARG A 28 -12.43 -0.28 -4.46
CA ARG A 28 -11.95 -1.49 -3.79
C ARG A 28 -12.51 -2.79 -4.41
N PRO A 29 -13.83 -2.92 -4.67
CA PRO A 29 -14.37 -4.10 -5.36
C PRO A 29 -13.70 -4.38 -6.72
N GLN A 30 -13.60 -3.38 -7.58
CA GLN A 30 -12.98 -3.52 -8.91
C GLN A 30 -11.52 -3.96 -8.81
N PHE A 31 -10.75 -3.32 -7.93
CA PHE A 31 -9.35 -3.68 -7.73
C PHE A 31 -9.23 -5.12 -7.21
N SER A 32 -10.08 -5.49 -6.25
CA SER A 32 -10.13 -6.84 -5.66
C SER A 32 -10.34 -7.92 -6.72
N GLU A 33 -11.25 -7.67 -7.65
CA GLU A 33 -11.55 -8.55 -8.79
C GLU A 33 -10.34 -8.66 -9.72
N VAL A 34 -9.73 -7.53 -10.08
CA VAL A 34 -8.56 -7.46 -10.98
C VAL A 34 -7.35 -8.22 -10.41
N VAL A 35 -7.07 -8.10 -9.11
CA VAL A 35 -5.95 -8.82 -8.47
C VAL A 35 -6.32 -10.21 -7.94
N GLY A 36 -7.59 -10.63 -8.05
CA GLY A 36 -8.05 -11.92 -7.52
C GLY A 36 -7.94 -12.05 -5.99
N MET A 37 -8.12 -10.95 -5.25
CA MET A 37 -8.11 -10.94 -3.79
C MET A 37 -9.54 -10.89 -3.22
N ASP A 38 -9.73 -11.39 -1.99
CA ASP A 38 -10.97 -11.19 -1.25
C ASP A 38 -11.14 -9.69 -0.86
N PRO A 39 -12.29 -9.06 -1.10
CA PRO A 39 -12.49 -7.63 -0.80
C PRO A 39 -12.30 -7.28 0.67
N LYS A 40 -12.65 -8.18 1.59
CA LYS A 40 -12.49 -7.95 3.02
C LYS A 40 -11.03 -8.04 3.44
N ARG A 41 -10.29 -8.99 2.87
CA ARG A 41 -8.85 -9.11 3.03
C ARG A 41 -8.14 -7.86 2.52
N LEU A 42 -8.48 -7.39 1.32
CA LEU A 42 -7.94 -6.14 0.76
C LEU A 42 -8.20 -4.95 1.69
N GLU A 43 -9.44 -4.76 2.18
CA GLU A 43 -9.76 -3.71 3.16
C GLU A 43 -8.91 -3.82 4.43
N ASN A 44 -8.73 -5.02 4.97
CA ASN A 44 -7.96 -5.24 6.19
C ASN A 44 -6.48 -4.96 6.01
N ILE A 45 -5.92 -5.26 4.83
CA ILE A 45 -4.54 -4.96 4.48
C ILE A 45 -4.34 -3.44 4.34
N GLU A 46 -5.20 -2.77 3.55
CA GLU A 46 -5.12 -1.32 3.33
C GLU A 46 -5.26 -0.52 4.64
N SER A 47 -6.13 -0.98 5.55
CA SER A 47 -6.33 -0.34 6.86
C SER A 47 -5.29 -0.74 7.91
N GLY A 48 -4.29 -1.56 7.54
CA GLY A 48 -3.24 -2.04 8.44
C GLY A 48 -3.75 -2.98 9.55
N ARG A 49 -4.96 -3.52 9.42
CA ARG A 49 -5.53 -4.53 10.34
C ARG A 49 -4.90 -5.90 10.10
N GLN A 50 -4.50 -6.20 8.86
CA GLN A 50 -3.77 -7.40 8.46
C GLN A 50 -2.49 -7.01 7.72
N ARG A 51 -1.49 -7.90 7.75
CA ARG A 51 -0.27 -7.77 6.94
C ARG A 51 -0.50 -8.44 5.60
N MET A 52 0.22 -7.98 4.57
CA MET A 52 0.35 -8.74 3.33
C MET A 52 1.16 -10.00 3.61
N HIS A 53 0.66 -11.13 3.12
CA HIS A 53 1.34 -12.42 3.07
C HIS A 53 1.89 -12.66 1.67
N ASP A 54 2.73 -13.67 1.52
CA ASP A 54 3.38 -14.01 0.24
C ASP A 54 2.35 -14.21 -0.87
N GLU A 55 1.24 -14.91 -0.60
CA GLU A 55 0.12 -15.05 -1.55
C GLU A 55 -0.54 -13.71 -1.97
N ASP A 56 -0.47 -12.67 -1.14
CA ASP A 56 -0.98 -11.33 -1.50
C ASP A 56 0.02 -10.60 -2.41
N PHE A 57 1.31 -10.77 -2.12
CA PHE A 57 2.37 -10.26 -2.98
C PHE A 57 2.31 -10.92 -4.35
N GLU A 58 2.18 -12.25 -4.41
CA GLU A 58 2.07 -13.00 -5.68
C GLU A 58 0.88 -12.52 -6.52
N LYS A 59 -0.29 -12.33 -5.90
CA LYS A 59 -1.47 -11.81 -6.60
C LYS A 59 -1.25 -10.41 -7.15
N VAL A 60 -0.81 -9.48 -6.32
CA VAL A 60 -0.65 -8.08 -6.73
C VAL A 60 0.49 -7.92 -7.73
N CYS A 61 1.66 -8.51 -7.46
CA CYS A 61 2.82 -8.44 -8.35
C CYS A 61 2.63 -9.27 -9.62
N GLY A 62 1.79 -10.31 -9.61
CA GLY A 62 1.42 -11.04 -10.82
C GLY A 62 0.52 -10.22 -11.75
N THR A 63 -0.37 -9.40 -11.19
CA THR A 63 -1.25 -8.50 -11.97
C THR A 63 -0.56 -7.20 -12.38
N PHE A 64 0.30 -6.66 -11.52
CA PHE A 64 1.02 -5.39 -11.72
C PHE A 64 2.53 -5.59 -11.52
N PRO A 65 3.21 -6.35 -12.40
CA PRO A 65 4.62 -6.70 -12.25
C PRO A 65 5.53 -5.46 -12.17
N GLU A 66 5.17 -4.38 -12.85
CA GLU A 66 5.89 -3.11 -12.87
C GLU A 66 5.92 -2.38 -11.51
N PHE A 67 5.06 -2.78 -10.57
CA PHE A 67 5.04 -2.29 -9.19
C PHE A 67 5.64 -3.24 -8.17
N SER A 68 6.25 -4.36 -8.60
CA SER A 68 6.79 -5.36 -7.66
C SER A 68 7.78 -4.74 -6.67
N ASP A 69 8.72 -3.94 -7.17
CA ASP A 69 9.73 -3.25 -6.38
C ASP A 69 9.12 -2.22 -5.43
N TRP A 70 8.11 -1.47 -5.91
CA TRP A 70 7.35 -0.56 -5.07
C TRP A 70 6.61 -1.30 -3.94
N ILE A 71 5.83 -2.31 -4.30
CA ILE A 71 4.98 -3.08 -3.36
C ILE A 71 5.81 -3.84 -2.35
N ALA A 72 6.98 -4.38 -2.73
CA ALA A 72 7.86 -5.11 -1.83
C ALA A 72 8.74 -4.17 -1.00
N TYR A 73 9.36 -3.17 -1.61
CA TYR A 73 10.49 -2.44 -1.01
C TYR A 73 10.45 -0.90 -1.15
N GLU A 74 9.40 -0.30 -1.71
CA GLU A 74 9.42 1.12 -2.14
C GLU A 74 10.57 1.42 -3.09
N GLY A 75 10.82 0.47 -3.99
CA GLY A 75 11.74 0.65 -5.10
C GLY A 75 11.14 1.51 -6.20
N SER A 76 11.90 1.63 -7.28
CA SER A 76 11.45 2.20 -8.54
C SER A 76 10.30 1.39 -9.14
N ILE A 77 9.63 1.99 -10.10
CA ILE A 77 8.66 1.30 -10.95
C ILE A 77 9.19 1.30 -12.38
N GLU A 78 8.78 0.30 -13.16
CA GLU A 78 9.06 0.30 -14.59
C GLU A 78 8.01 1.16 -15.31
N PRO A 79 8.38 2.23 -16.03
CA PRO A 79 7.41 3.09 -16.70
C PRO A 79 6.73 2.33 -17.84
N GLN A 80 5.42 2.08 -17.71
CA GLN A 80 4.60 1.48 -18.78
C GLN A 80 3.30 2.27 -19.03
N SER A 81 2.77 2.12 -20.25
CA SER A 81 1.56 2.75 -20.79
C SER A 81 0.28 2.14 -20.20
N ILE A 82 0.03 2.37 -18.92
CA ILE A 82 -1.27 2.08 -18.32
C ILE A 82 -1.97 3.42 -18.04
N ALA A 83 -3.29 3.47 -18.23
CA ALA A 83 -4.10 4.67 -18.01
C ALA A 83 -4.27 4.95 -16.50
N TRP A 84 -3.21 5.48 -15.89
CA TRP A 84 -3.19 5.83 -14.47
C TRP A 84 -3.91 7.14 -14.16
N LYS A 85 -4.56 7.19 -12.99
CA LYS A 85 -5.17 8.37 -12.38
C LYS A 85 -4.19 9.19 -11.53
N ILE A 86 -2.99 9.43 -12.06
CA ILE A 86 -1.89 10.10 -11.33
C ILE A 86 -2.27 11.50 -10.85
N ALA A 87 -3.06 12.24 -11.64
CA ALA A 87 -3.51 13.58 -11.29
C ALA A 87 -4.46 13.64 -10.08
N GLU A 88 -5.12 12.53 -9.72
CA GLU A 88 -6.12 12.44 -8.65
C GLU A 88 -5.55 11.81 -7.36
N ALA A 89 -4.24 11.54 -7.30
CA ALA A 89 -3.60 10.89 -6.16
C ALA A 89 -3.84 11.68 -4.85
N ALA A 90 -4.62 11.12 -3.93
CA ALA A 90 -4.94 11.76 -2.64
C ALA A 90 -4.20 11.12 -1.45
N GLN A 91 -3.61 9.95 -1.66
CA GLN A 91 -2.97 9.15 -0.63
C GLN A 91 -1.48 9.50 -0.55
N GLU A 92 -0.94 9.61 0.68
CA GLU A 92 0.48 9.89 0.91
C GLU A 92 1.40 8.93 0.15
N ALA A 93 1.09 7.63 0.15
CA ALA A 93 1.90 6.62 -0.55
C ALA A 93 1.85 6.77 -2.08
N ALA A 94 0.69 7.14 -2.64
CA ALA A 94 0.54 7.38 -4.07
C ALA A 94 1.32 8.63 -4.50
N VAL A 95 1.16 9.73 -3.76
CA VAL A 95 1.90 10.98 -4.00
C VAL A 95 3.40 10.76 -3.85
N TYR A 96 3.83 9.97 -2.86
CA TYR A 96 5.24 9.63 -2.70
C TYR A 96 5.78 8.85 -3.90
N LEU A 97 5.05 7.85 -4.37
CA LEU A 97 5.45 7.05 -5.52
C LEU A 97 5.65 7.92 -6.77
N VAL A 98 4.71 8.83 -7.04
CA VAL A 98 4.78 9.76 -8.18
C VAL A 98 5.92 10.77 -8.01
N GLU A 99 6.15 11.30 -6.81
CA GLU A 99 7.26 12.22 -6.54
C GLU A 99 8.64 11.57 -6.75
N ARG A 100 8.75 10.26 -6.51
CA ARG A 100 9.99 9.48 -6.73
C ARG A 100 10.18 9.05 -8.18
N ASN A 101 9.13 9.11 -9.00
CA ASN A 101 9.10 8.65 -10.40
C ASN A 101 8.36 9.71 -11.26
N PRO A 102 8.91 10.93 -11.41
CA PRO A 102 8.26 12.03 -12.12
C PRO A 102 7.98 11.74 -13.60
N GLU A 103 8.68 10.79 -14.21
CA GLU A 103 8.42 10.28 -15.56
C GLU A 103 6.99 9.76 -15.76
N LEU A 104 6.32 9.34 -14.67
CA LEU A 104 4.88 9.03 -14.69
C LEU A 104 4.04 10.24 -15.08
N LEU A 105 4.40 11.44 -14.63
CA LEU A 105 3.67 12.66 -14.97
C LEU A 105 3.90 13.00 -16.44
N GLU A 106 5.15 12.90 -16.89
CA GLU A 106 5.54 13.19 -18.27
C GLU A 106 4.85 12.26 -19.27
N LEU A 107 4.79 10.95 -18.99
CA LEU A 107 4.10 9.97 -19.82
C LEU A 107 2.60 10.28 -19.99
N HIS A 108 2.00 10.94 -19.00
CA HIS A 108 0.59 11.33 -19.01
C HIS A 108 0.36 12.78 -19.43
N GLY A 109 1.41 13.49 -19.90
CA GLY A 109 1.31 14.90 -20.31
C GLY A 109 0.98 15.86 -19.17
N LEU A 110 1.30 15.49 -17.93
CA LEU A 110 1.04 16.29 -16.74
C LEU A 110 2.28 17.13 -16.39
N ASP A 111 2.05 18.41 -16.10
CA ASP A 111 3.11 19.33 -15.67
C ASP A 111 3.55 19.03 -14.22
N VAL A 112 4.85 18.75 -14.05
CA VAL A 112 5.42 18.35 -12.75
C VAL A 112 5.32 19.48 -11.71
N PRO A 113 5.71 20.74 -11.99
CA PRO A 113 5.49 21.86 -11.07
C PRO A 113 4.03 22.04 -10.64
N ALA A 114 3.08 22.05 -11.57
CA ALA A 114 1.66 22.21 -11.25
C ALA A 114 1.13 21.05 -10.39
N TRP A 115 1.54 19.80 -10.71
CA TRP A 115 1.15 18.64 -9.92
C TRP A 115 1.72 18.71 -8.49
N ARG A 116 2.98 19.13 -8.33
CA ARG A 116 3.61 19.32 -7.02
C ARG A 116 2.92 20.40 -6.19
N GLU A 117 2.55 21.52 -6.80
CA GLU A 117 1.81 22.58 -6.09
C GLU A 117 0.44 22.07 -5.64
N LYS A 118 -0.29 21.36 -6.50
CA LYS A 118 -1.57 20.73 -6.14
C LYS A 118 -1.47 19.80 -4.93
N HIS A 119 -0.37 19.04 -4.82
CA HIS A 119 -0.16 18.06 -3.74
C HIS A 119 0.77 18.56 -2.62
N ARG A 120 1.06 19.87 -2.56
CA ARG A 120 2.06 20.47 -1.68
C ARG A 120 1.90 20.08 -0.21
N GLU A 121 0.68 20.05 0.30
CA GLU A 121 0.42 19.70 1.70
C GLU A 121 0.69 18.22 2.00
N ILE A 122 0.41 17.32 1.05
CA ILE A 122 0.75 15.91 1.18
C ILE A 122 2.28 15.73 1.11
N LEU A 123 2.95 16.40 0.17
CA LEU A 123 4.40 16.37 0.05
C LEU A 123 5.11 16.87 1.31
N LYS A 124 4.61 17.94 1.95
CA LYS A 124 5.12 18.41 3.25
C LYS A 124 5.01 17.33 4.33
N LYS A 125 3.87 16.62 4.43
CA LYS A 125 3.67 15.53 5.39
C LYS A 125 4.61 14.35 5.13
N VAL A 126 4.74 13.95 3.87
CA VAL A 126 5.64 12.87 3.43
C VAL A 126 7.09 13.22 3.79
N ARG A 127 7.55 14.43 3.45
CA ARG A 127 8.91 14.89 3.79
C ARG A 127 9.15 14.95 5.29
N LYS A 128 8.17 15.37 6.08
CA LYS A 128 8.25 15.33 7.55
C LYS A 128 8.38 13.89 8.06
N ARG A 129 7.66 12.94 7.46
CA ARG A 129 7.72 11.50 7.81
C ARG A 129 9.08 10.89 7.45
N GLU A 130 9.67 11.29 6.33
CA GLU A 130 11.02 10.85 5.91
C GLU A 130 12.11 11.33 6.87
N LEU A 131 12.06 12.60 7.27
CA LEU A 131 13.03 13.20 8.20
C LEU A 131 12.84 12.71 9.64
N SER A 132 11.69 12.12 9.98
CA SER A 132 11.43 11.61 11.32
C SER A 132 12.27 10.36 11.59
N PRO A 133 12.94 10.25 12.76
CA PRO A 133 13.71 9.05 13.10
C PRO A 133 12.83 7.79 13.08
N PRO A 134 13.43 6.59 12.86
CA PRO A 134 12.69 5.34 12.92
C PRO A 134 12.01 5.20 14.29
N PRO A 135 10.78 4.67 14.35
CA PRO A 135 10.16 4.40 15.65
C PRO A 135 11.06 3.47 16.47
N GLU A 136 11.50 3.91 17.65
CA GLU A 136 12.43 3.18 18.53
C GLU A 136 11.91 1.79 18.95
N LYS A 137 10.60 1.55 18.86
CA LYS A 137 9.97 0.29 19.22
C LYS A 137 9.14 -0.25 18.06
N PRO A 138 9.29 -1.54 17.68
CA PRO A 138 8.38 -2.16 16.74
C PRO A 138 6.94 -2.04 17.30
N PRO A 139 5.93 -1.89 16.42
CA PRO A 139 4.55 -1.80 16.84
C PRO A 139 4.21 -3.03 17.69
N LYS A 140 3.70 -2.83 18.91
CA LYS A 140 3.28 -3.94 19.78
C LYS A 140 2.30 -4.82 18.98
N PRO A 141 2.49 -6.16 18.95
CA PRO A 141 1.51 -7.03 18.32
C PRO A 141 0.14 -6.79 18.96
N ARG A 142 -0.88 -6.49 18.14
CA ARG A 142 -2.26 -6.41 18.63
C ARG A 142 -2.58 -7.75 19.30
N ARG A 143 -2.93 -7.70 20.60
CA ARG A 143 -3.31 -8.89 21.39
C ARG A 143 -4.26 -9.76 20.58
N LYS A 144 -3.88 -11.02 20.34
CA LYS A 144 -4.80 -12.02 19.80
C LYS A 144 -6.03 -12.03 20.72
N ARG A 145 -7.22 -11.78 20.17
CA ARG A 145 -8.47 -12.01 20.92
C ARG A 145 -8.49 -13.49 21.29
N LYS A 146 -8.62 -13.80 22.58
CA LYS A 146 -8.82 -15.20 23.03
C LYS A 146 -10.06 -15.74 22.31
N PRO A 147 -10.04 -16.98 21.79
CA PRO A 147 -11.25 -17.63 21.32
C PRO A 147 -12.30 -17.57 22.43
N ARG A 148 -13.55 -17.22 22.11
CA ARG A 148 -14.67 -17.45 23.03
C ARG A 148 -14.70 -18.95 23.30
N SER A 149 -14.45 -19.36 24.55
CA SER A 149 -14.76 -20.71 24.99
C SER A 149 -16.27 -20.88 24.87
N ASN A 150 -16.72 -21.72 23.94
CA ASN A 150 -18.10 -22.18 23.96
C ASN A 150 -18.28 -22.96 25.27
N LEU A 151 -19.05 -22.41 26.22
CA LEU A 151 -19.56 -23.20 27.34
C LEU A 151 -20.49 -24.27 26.75
N PRO A 152 -20.36 -25.55 27.13
CA PRO A 152 -21.38 -26.53 26.81
C PRO A 152 -22.65 -26.20 27.60
N THR A 153 -23.78 -26.09 26.89
CA THR A 153 -25.12 -26.14 27.48
C THR A 153 -25.31 -27.50 28.16
N PRO A 154 -25.74 -27.56 29.42
CA PRO A 154 -26.20 -28.81 30.00
C PRO A 154 -27.53 -29.18 29.34
N THR A 155 -27.53 -30.23 28.55
CA THR A 155 -28.74 -31.01 28.26
C THR A 155 -28.89 -32.03 29.37
N ASP A 156 -29.67 -31.72 30.39
CA ASP A 156 -30.26 -32.76 31.22
C ASP A 156 -31.62 -33.13 30.61
N GLY A 157 -31.66 -34.31 30.01
CA GLY A 157 -32.90 -35.04 29.82
C GLY A 157 -33.16 -35.91 31.04
N THR A 158 -34.37 -35.85 31.57
CA THR A 158 -35.33 -36.97 31.68
C THR A 158 -36.67 -36.37 32.13
#